data_AF-A0AAW2YHV1-F1
#
_entry.id   AF-A0AAW2YHV1-F1
#
_cell.length_a   1.000
_cell.length_b   1.000
_cell.length_c   1.000
_cell.angle_alpha   90.00
_cell.angle_beta   90.00
_cell.angle_gamma   90.00
#
_symmetry.space_group_name_H-M   'P 1'
#
loop_
_entity.id
_entity.type
_entity.pdbx_description
1 polymer ?
#
loop_
_entity_poly.entity_id
_entity_poly.type
_entity_poly.pdbx_seq_one_letter_code
_entity_poly.pdbx_strand_id
1 'polypeptide(L)'
;MCIGGAVLGRNKPVMKSVHEWMRINGHHVSPHNCEITSHGLRSIDQRILSSSDTTKSVIEFLFKHKDVHGVSHPSLKSHSTNHLAKKYFKQDFIPSTFTFKVKGSRKDVLRILSTCKILEHKTSFGARMSRTDPWPVETKDGFTIVRLSIGYEDTSERIIEGLNEILKRLSL
;
A
#
# COMPACT_ATOMS: atom_id res chain seq x y z
N MET A 1 14.89 -9.96 4.50
CA MET A 1 13.92 -8.92 4.91
C MET A 1 14.44 -8.32 6.20
N CYS A 2 14.71 -7.01 6.24
CA CYS A 2 15.04 -6.31 7.49
C CYS A 2 13.76 -5.69 8.07
N ILE A 3 13.65 -5.67 9.40
CA ILE A 3 12.58 -4.95 10.11
C ILE A 3 13.27 -3.92 10.99
N GLY A 4 12.73 -2.70 10.99
CA GLY A 4 13.21 -1.59 11.78
C GLY A 4 12.09 -0.58 12.01
N GLY A 5 12.24 0.21 13.06
CA GLY A 5 11.37 1.34 13.37
C GLY A 5 12.18 2.64 13.36
N ALA A 6 11.50 3.76 13.13
CA ALA A 6 12.08 5.08 13.23
C ALA A 6 11.19 5.97 14.08
N VAL A 7 11.78 6.74 14.98
CA VAL A 7 11.09 7.77 15.76
C VAL A 7 11.81 9.08 15.54
N LEU A 8 11.08 10.09 15.06
CA LEU A 8 11.61 11.43 14.79
C LEU A 8 10.76 12.45 15.54
N GLY A 9 11.41 13.43 16.16
CA GLY A 9 10.72 14.47 16.91
C GLY A 9 11.60 15.70 17.12
N ARG A 10 10.97 16.89 17.19
CA ARG A 10 11.66 18.16 17.43
C ARG A 10 11.86 18.46 18.93
N ASN A 11 11.01 17.91 19.80
CA ASN A 11 11.08 18.13 21.24
C ASN A 11 12.21 17.32 21.86
N LYS A 12 13.34 17.98 22.15
CA LYS A 12 14.54 17.33 22.69
C LYS A 12 14.29 16.62 24.03
N PRO A 13 13.61 17.22 25.04
CA PRO A 13 13.25 16.51 26.26
C PRO A 13 12.49 15.21 26.01
N VAL A 14 11.46 15.22 25.16
CA VAL A 14 10.70 14.01 24.81
C VAL A 14 11.57 12.98 24.11
N MET A 15 12.38 13.39 23.13
CA MET A 15 13.27 12.47 22.42
C MET A 15 14.34 11.87 23.33
N LYS A 16 14.80 12.60 24.36
CA LYS A 16 15.70 12.07 25.38
C LYS A 16 15.03 10.95 26.18
N SER A 17 13.79 11.15 26.62
CA SER A 17 13.01 10.11 27.32
C SER A 17 12.76 8.89 26.44
N VAL A 18 12.43 9.09 25.15
CA VAL A 18 12.26 7.97 24.18
C VAL A 18 13.57 7.20 24.01
N HIS A 19 14.69 7.89 23.85
CA HIS A 19 16.00 7.26 23.70
C HIS A 19 16.41 6.47 24.96
N GLU A 20 16.19 7.04 26.14
CA GLU A 20 16.44 6.38 27.42
C GLU A 20 15.58 5.12 27.59
N TRP A 21 14.29 5.21 27.26
CA TRP A 21 13.39 4.05 27.28
C TRP A 21 13.86 2.94 26.33
N MET A 22 14.25 3.27 25.10
CA MET A 22 14.77 2.29 24.15
C MET A 22 16.05 1.61 24.66
N ARG A 23 16.96 2.40 25.28
CA ARG A 23 18.22 1.88 25.85
C ARG A 23 17.97 0.95 27.03
N ILE A 24 17.06 1.30 27.95
CA ILE A 24 16.77 0.49 29.14
C ILE A 24 16.10 -0.83 28.74
N ASN A 25 15.18 -0.81 27.78
CA ASN A 25 14.42 -1.99 27.35
C ASN A 25 15.13 -2.82 26.25
N GLY A 26 16.30 -2.38 25.77
CA GLY A 26 17.06 -3.09 24.75
C GLY A 26 16.40 -3.10 23.36
N HIS A 27 15.55 -2.13 23.04
CA HIS A 27 14.92 -2.01 21.72
C HIS A 27 15.91 -1.41 20.71
N HIS A 28 16.83 -2.24 20.23
CA HIS A 28 17.85 -1.87 19.26
C HIS A 28 17.69 -2.65 17.96
N VAL A 29 18.01 -1.99 16.84
CA VAL A 29 18.09 -2.63 15.52
C VAL A 29 19.48 -3.21 15.33
N SER A 30 19.57 -4.41 14.73
CA SER A 30 20.86 -5.02 14.39
C SER A 30 21.70 -4.10 13.48
N PRO A 31 23.02 -3.93 13.72
CA PRO A 31 23.89 -3.15 12.83
C PRO A 31 23.80 -3.57 11.37
N HIS A 32 23.64 -4.87 11.09
CA HIS A 32 23.44 -5.37 9.72
C HIS A 32 22.13 -4.88 9.10
N ASN A 33 21.04 -4.82 9.87
CA ASN A 33 19.77 -4.26 9.41
C ASN A 33 19.87 -2.73 9.18
N CYS A 34 20.65 -2.03 9.99
CA CYS A 34 20.95 -0.61 9.77
C CYS A 34 21.67 -0.39 8.44
N GLU A 35 22.65 -1.22 8.13
CA GLU A 35 23.41 -1.15 6.88
C GLU A 35 22.49 -1.39 5.66
N ILE A 36 21.69 -2.46 5.67
CA ILE A 36 20.73 -2.73 4.59
C ILE A 36 19.75 -1.56 4.42
N THR A 37 19.22 -1.03 5.53
CA THR A 37 18.28 0.09 5.50
C THR A 37 18.94 1.34 4.93
N SER A 38 20.16 1.67 5.38
CA SER A 38 20.94 2.81 4.91
C SER A 38 21.19 2.76 3.40
N HIS A 39 21.51 1.60 2.85
CA HIS A 39 21.63 1.41 1.41
C HIS A 39 20.30 1.63 0.68
N GLY A 40 19.19 1.09 1.20
CA GLY A 40 17.86 1.26 0.61
C GLY A 40 17.32 2.69 0.66
N LEU A 41 17.80 3.53 1.58
CA LEU A 41 17.41 4.94 1.68
C LEU A 41 17.96 5.79 0.53
N ARG A 42 19.06 5.37 -0.11
CA ARG A 42 19.71 6.15 -1.18
C ARG A 42 18.85 6.32 -2.44
N SER A 43 17.88 5.44 -2.65
CA SER A 43 16.96 5.46 -3.81
C SER A 43 15.49 5.60 -3.41
N ILE A 44 15.20 6.01 -2.16
CA ILE A 44 13.83 6.01 -1.63
C ILE A 44 12.91 6.96 -2.40
N ASP A 45 13.44 8.10 -2.84
CA ASP A 45 12.75 9.10 -3.65
C ASP A 45 12.29 8.52 -4.99
N GLN A 46 13.19 7.88 -5.74
CA GLN A 46 12.89 7.25 -7.02
C GLN A 46 11.86 6.11 -6.86
N ARG A 47 11.97 5.32 -5.79
CA ARG A 47 11.02 4.23 -5.52
C ARG A 47 9.62 4.75 -5.18
N ILE A 48 9.52 5.85 -4.43
CA ILE A 48 8.22 6.47 -4.13
C ILE A 48 7.63 7.09 -5.39
N LEU A 49 8.44 7.78 -6.21
CA LEU A 49 7.98 8.38 -7.47
C LEU A 49 7.46 7.32 -8.44
N SER A 50 8.25 6.26 -8.69
CA SER A 50 7.87 5.13 -9.54
C SER A 50 6.54 4.51 -9.09
N SER A 51 6.42 4.16 -7.80
CA SER A 51 5.17 3.58 -7.29
C SER A 51 4.00 4.58 -7.30
N SER A 52 4.25 5.89 -7.14
CA SER A 52 3.24 6.94 -7.25
C SER A 52 2.67 7.05 -8.66
N ASP A 53 3.52 7.03 -9.68
CA ASP A 53 3.09 7.13 -11.08
C ASP A 53 2.32 5.88 -11.52
N THR A 54 2.82 4.68 -11.20
CA THR A 54 2.08 3.44 -11.44
C THR A 54 0.72 3.44 -10.72
N THR A 55 0.65 3.99 -9.51
CA THR A 55 -0.60 4.11 -8.75
C THR A 55 -1.64 4.95 -9.47
N LYS A 56 -1.25 6.07 -10.11
CA LYS A 56 -2.17 6.91 -10.89
C LYS A 56 -2.81 6.08 -12.01
N SER A 57 -2.00 5.38 -12.81
CA SER A 57 -2.47 4.54 -13.92
C SER A 57 -3.42 3.42 -13.46
N VAL A 58 -3.09 2.75 -12.35
CA VAL A 58 -3.91 1.65 -11.81
C VAL A 58 -5.23 2.15 -11.24
N ILE A 59 -5.23 3.33 -10.59
CA ILE A 59 -6.48 3.96 -10.10
C ILE A 59 -7.39 4.31 -11.26
N GLU A 60 -6.86 4.89 -12.34
CA GLU A 60 -7.65 5.22 -13.53
C GLU A 60 -8.30 4.00 -14.16
N PHE A 61 -7.57 2.88 -14.22
CA PHE A 61 -8.11 1.61 -14.68
C PHE A 61 -9.25 1.13 -13.75
N LEU A 62 -9.01 1.05 -12.45
CA LEU A 62 -10.00 0.57 -11.47
C LEU A 62 -11.26 1.44 -11.45
N PHE A 63 -11.12 2.77 -11.58
CA PHE A 63 -12.24 3.69 -11.58
C PHE A 63 -13.17 3.52 -12.80
N LYS A 64 -12.63 3.05 -13.93
CA LYS A 64 -13.39 2.78 -15.17
C LYS A 64 -13.95 1.35 -15.23
N HIS A 65 -13.53 0.46 -14.32
CA HIS A 65 -13.88 -0.95 -14.39
C HIS A 65 -15.27 -1.24 -13.80
N LYS A 66 -16.13 -1.91 -14.57
CA LYS A 66 -17.54 -2.16 -14.21
C LYS A 66 -17.75 -2.94 -12.91
N ASP A 67 -16.86 -3.88 -12.60
CA ASP A 67 -16.94 -4.73 -11.41
C ASP A 67 -16.31 -4.08 -10.15
N VAL A 68 -15.81 -2.84 -10.27
CA VAL A 68 -15.26 -2.06 -9.16
C VAL A 68 -16.27 -1.01 -8.75
N HIS A 69 -16.77 -1.10 -7.52
CA HIS A 69 -17.84 -0.28 -6.98
C HIS A 69 -17.35 0.94 -6.19
N GLY A 70 -16.05 1.14 -6.14
CA GLY A 70 -15.45 2.31 -5.51
C GLY A 70 -13.95 2.15 -5.34
N VAL A 71 -13.24 3.28 -5.38
CA VAL A 71 -11.81 3.37 -5.10
C VAL A 71 -11.61 4.43 -4.02
N SER A 72 -10.91 4.08 -2.96
CA SER A 72 -10.58 4.98 -1.86
C SER A 72 -9.10 5.31 -1.90
N HIS A 73 -8.77 6.46 -2.46
CA HIS A 73 -7.41 6.98 -2.53
C HIS A 73 -7.41 8.50 -2.33
N PRO A 74 -6.49 9.08 -1.53
CA PRO A 74 -6.51 10.50 -1.16
C PRO A 74 -6.30 11.47 -2.34
N SER A 75 -5.70 11.05 -3.45
CA SER A 75 -5.57 11.88 -4.67
C SER A 75 -6.89 12.09 -5.41
N LEU A 76 -7.91 11.24 -5.18
CA LEU A 76 -9.19 11.35 -5.87
C LEU A 76 -10.00 12.54 -5.33
N LYS A 77 -10.59 13.34 -6.23
CA LYS A 77 -11.41 14.49 -5.87
C LYS A 77 -12.62 14.12 -5.00
N SER A 78 -13.13 12.90 -5.15
CA SER A 78 -14.25 12.35 -4.36
C SER A 78 -13.85 11.95 -2.93
N HIS A 79 -12.55 11.87 -2.60
CA HIS A 79 -12.10 11.46 -1.28
C HIS A 79 -12.24 12.62 -0.27
N SER A 80 -12.80 12.33 0.91
CA SER A 80 -13.09 13.35 1.94
C SER A 80 -11.86 14.17 2.36
N THR A 81 -10.68 13.54 2.36
CA THR A 81 -9.40 14.18 2.71
C THR A 81 -8.57 14.64 1.50
N ASN A 82 -9.14 14.75 0.29
CA ASN A 82 -8.41 15.20 -0.90
C ASN A 82 -7.75 16.57 -0.70
N HIS A 83 -8.43 17.48 -0.01
CA HIS A 83 -7.91 18.80 0.32
C HIS A 83 -6.64 18.72 1.20
N LEU A 84 -6.59 17.78 2.15
CA LEU A 84 -5.39 17.52 2.97
C LEU A 84 -4.28 16.88 2.14
N ALA A 85 -4.62 15.96 1.24
CA ALA A 85 -3.67 15.34 0.34
C ALA A 85 -2.96 16.39 -0.52
N LYS A 86 -3.70 17.34 -1.11
CA LYS A 86 -3.13 18.47 -1.86
C LYS A 86 -2.28 19.42 -1.02
N LYS A 87 -2.62 19.57 0.27
CA LYS A 87 -1.87 20.42 1.19
C LYS A 87 -0.53 19.82 1.61
N TYR A 88 -0.50 18.51 1.88
CA TYR A 88 0.65 17.85 2.51
C TYR A 88 1.50 17.02 1.56
N PHE A 89 0.95 16.53 0.45
CA PHE A 89 1.72 15.82 -0.56
C PHE A 89 2.13 16.74 -1.70
N LYS A 90 3.36 16.54 -2.19
CA LYS A 90 3.79 17.09 -3.48
C LYS A 90 3.02 16.36 -4.60
N GLN A 91 2.72 17.04 -5.71
CA GLN A 91 1.87 16.48 -6.78
C GLN A 91 2.34 15.12 -7.30
N ASP A 92 3.66 14.90 -7.35
CA ASP A 92 4.24 13.67 -7.89
C ASP A 92 4.33 12.52 -6.87
N PHE A 93 4.12 12.81 -5.59
CA PHE A 93 4.29 11.84 -4.49
C PHE A 93 2.94 11.52 -3.88
N ILE A 94 2.32 10.41 -4.32
CA ILE A 94 1.04 9.95 -3.78
C ILE A 94 1.20 8.59 -3.08
N PRO A 95 0.33 8.25 -2.13
CA PRO A 95 0.40 6.94 -1.47
C PRO A 95 0.21 5.78 -2.44
N SER A 96 1.12 4.83 -2.45
CA SER A 96 1.03 3.64 -3.32
C SER A 96 0.15 2.51 -2.76
N THR A 97 -0.41 2.71 -1.57
CA THR A 97 -1.32 1.77 -0.92
C THR A 97 -2.70 2.39 -0.78
N PHE A 98 -3.71 1.69 -1.28
CA PHE A 98 -5.09 2.15 -1.27
C PHE A 98 -6.06 0.98 -1.29
N THR A 99 -7.36 1.29 -1.26
CA THR A 99 -8.39 0.26 -1.28
C THR A 99 -9.37 0.44 -2.42
N PHE A 100 -9.96 -0.66 -2.87
CA PHE A 100 -11.05 -0.68 -3.82
C PHE A 100 -12.14 -1.64 -3.36
N LYS A 101 -13.37 -1.41 -3.80
CA LYS A 101 -14.58 -2.13 -3.38
C LYS A 101 -15.06 -3.02 -4.51
N VAL A 102 -15.24 -4.31 -4.23
CA VAL A 102 -15.75 -5.31 -5.18
C VAL A 102 -16.97 -6.02 -4.59
N LYS A 103 -17.83 -6.57 -5.44
CA LYS A 103 -18.97 -7.37 -4.99
C LYS A 103 -18.51 -8.75 -4.51
N GLY A 104 -19.17 -9.29 -3.49
CA GLY A 104 -18.90 -10.64 -2.98
C GLY A 104 -18.56 -10.67 -1.49
N SER A 105 -18.67 -11.87 -0.90
CA SER A 105 -18.36 -12.11 0.50
C SER A 105 -16.86 -12.01 0.77
N ARG A 106 -16.45 -11.71 2.01
CA ARG A 106 -15.04 -11.69 2.40
C ARG A 106 -14.36 -13.03 2.09
N LYS A 107 -15.06 -14.15 2.31
CA LYS A 107 -14.53 -15.49 2.10
C LYS A 107 -14.23 -15.76 0.63
N ASP A 108 -15.15 -15.44 -0.27
CA ASP A 108 -14.99 -15.67 -1.70
C ASP A 108 -13.90 -14.76 -2.28
N VAL A 109 -13.92 -13.48 -1.90
CA VAL A 109 -12.92 -12.51 -2.32
C VAL A 109 -11.53 -12.93 -1.85
N LEU A 110 -11.36 -13.28 -0.56
CA LEU A 110 -10.08 -13.74 -0.03
C LEU A 110 -9.54 -14.96 -0.79
N ARG A 111 -10.40 -15.94 -1.11
CA ARG A 111 -10.02 -17.13 -1.90
C ARG A 111 -9.56 -16.74 -3.32
N ILE A 112 -10.23 -15.79 -3.96
CA ILE A 112 -9.85 -15.36 -5.31
C ILE A 112 -8.51 -14.60 -5.27
N LEU A 113 -8.34 -13.69 -4.30
CA LEU A 113 -7.10 -12.95 -4.12
C LEU A 113 -5.89 -13.89 -3.91
N SER A 114 -6.05 -14.95 -3.11
CA SER A 114 -4.98 -15.90 -2.83
C SER A 114 -4.63 -16.84 -3.98
N THR A 115 -5.47 -16.93 -5.02
CA THR A 115 -5.27 -17.80 -6.20
C THR A 115 -4.78 -17.03 -7.43
N CYS A 116 -4.63 -15.71 -7.36
CA CYS A 116 -4.01 -14.92 -8.42
C CYS A 116 -2.52 -15.26 -8.51
N LYS A 117 -2.03 -15.51 -9.72
CA LYS A 117 -0.61 -15.85 -9.94
C LYS A 117 0.23 -14.63 -10.29
N ILE A 118 -0.40 -13.56 -10.75
CA ILE A 118 0.26 -12.34 -11.20
C ILE A 118 0.54 -11.42 -10.01
N LEU A 119 -0.46 -11.10 -9.19
CA LEU A 119 -0.26 -10.28 -8.00
C LEU A 119 0.11 -11.14 -6.81
N GLU A 120 1.05 -10.67 -5.98
CA GLU A 120 1.33 -11.37 -4.73
C GLU A 120 0.15 -11.21 -3.76
N HIS A 121 -0.05 -12.19 -2.89
CA HIS A 121 -1.01 -12.12 -1.79
C HIS A 121 -0.29 -12.34 -0.46
N LYS A 122 0.12 -11.25 0.20
CA LYS A 122 1.01 -11.29 1.37
C LYS A 122 0.75 -10.11 2.31
N THR A 123 0.98 -10.31 3.61
CA THR A 123 1.00 -9.21 4.59
C THR A 123 2.14 -8.22 4.28
N SER A 124 1.97 -6.96 4.72
CA SER A 124 2.87 -5.82 4.50
C SER A 124 2.70 -5.11 3.13
N PHE A 125 3.40 -3.98 2.95
CA PHE A 125 3.33 -3.10 1.78
C PHE A 125 4.68 -2.38 1.56
N GLY A 126 4.80 -1.57 0.50
CA GLY A 126 6.04 -0.85 0.18
C GLY A 126 7.16 -1.74 -0.39
N ALA A 127 6.80 -2.90 -0.91
CA ALA A 127 7.73 -3.87 -1.48
C ALA A 127 7.99 -3.60 -2.97
N ARG A 128 8.88 -4.41 -3.55
CA ARG A 128 9.29 -4.35 -4.95
C ARG A 128 8.14 -4.64 -5.92
N MET A 129 7.37 -5.69 -5.61
CA MET A 129 6.23 -6.17 -6.40
C MET A 129 4.90 -5.83 -5.73
N SER A 130 3.86 -5.62 -6.55
CA SER A 130 2.53 -5.27 -6.09
C SER A 130 1.83 -6.45 -5.46
N ARG A 131 0.99 -6.16 -4.46
CA ARG A 131 0.32 -7.17 -3.66
C ARG A 131 -1.01 -6.76 -3.09
N THR A 132 -1.86 -7.76 -2.90
CA THR A 132 -3.05 -7.68 -2.06
C THR A 132 -2.76 -8.27 -0.69
N ASP A 133 -3.54 -7.89 0.32
CA ASP A 133 -3.35 -8.36 1.69
C ASP A 133 -4.43 -9.37 2.12
N PRO A 134 -4.17 -10.16 3.18
CA PRO A 134 -5.10 -11.22 3.60
C PRO A 134 -6.24 -10.70 4.50
N TRP A 135 -6.50 -9.39 4.51
CA TRP A 135 -7.47 -8.75 5.41
C TRP A 135 -8.60 -8.00 4.70
N PRO A 136 -9.25 -8.56 3.67
CA PRO A 136 -10.37 -7.90 3.02
C PRO A 136 -11.53 -7.69 4.00
N VAL A 137 -12.20 -6.54 3.94
CA VAL A 137 -13.24 -6.16 4.90
C VAL A 137 -14.61 -6.20 4.21
N GLU A 138 -15.48 -7.08 4.69
CA GLU A 138 -16.87 -7.14 4.21
C GLU A 138 -17.65 -5.91 4.69
N THR A 139 -18.50 -5.40 3.82
CA THR A 139 -19.43 -4.30 4.09
C THR A 139 -20.85 -4.86 4.17
N LYS A 140 -21.73 -4.16 4.90
CA LYS A 140 -23.11 -4.60 5.12
C LYS A 140 -23.91 -4.77 3.81
N ASP A 141 -23.49 -4.09 2.74
CA ASP A 141 -24.21 -4.05 1.46
C ASP A 141 -23.80 -5.20 0.50
N GLY A 142 -23.10 -6.24 0.99
CA GLY A 142 -22.70 -7.40 0.18
C GLY A 142 -21.47 -7.17 -0.71
N PHE A 143 -20.66 -6.17 -0.36
CA PHE A 143 -19.38 -5.90 -1.01
C PHE A 143 -18.23 -6.10 -0.04
N THR A 144 -17.02 -6.22 -0.59
CA THR A 144 -15.79 -6.38 0.15
C THR A 144 -14.77 -5.33 -0.28
N ILE A 145 -14.10 -4.72 0.70
CA ILE A 145 -13.00 -3.77 0.50
C ILE A 145 -11.69 -4.56 0.47
N VAL A 146 -10.91 -4.36 -0.59
CA VAL A 146 -9.61 -5.00 -0.81
C VAL A 146 -8.53 -3.92 -0.76
N ARG A 147 -7.43 -4.18 -0.07
CA ARG A 147 -6.25 -3.32 -0.10
C ARG A 147 -5.29 -3.78 -1.19
N LEU A 148 -4.84 -2.84 -2.00
CA LEU A 148 -3.78 -3.01 -2.99
C LEU A 148 -2.60 -2.14 -2.60
N SER A 149 -1.40 -2.70 -2.69
CA SER A 149 -0.15 -1.96 -2.53
C SER A 149 0.68 -2.11 -3.80
N ILE A 150 0.98 -0.99 -4.43
CA ILE A 150 1.73 -0.92 -5.69
C ILE A 150 3.23 -1.02 -5.39
N GLY A 151 3.89 -1.96 -6.07
CA GLY A 151 5.32 -2.17 -5.97
C GLY A 151 6.11 -1.14 -6.76
N TYR A 152 7.30 -0.77 -6.28
CA TYR A 152 8.11 0.29 -6.90
C TYR A 152 8.92 -0.15 -8.14
N GLU A 153 8.98 -1.45 -8.45
CA GLU A 153 9.54 -2.00 -9.70
C GLU A 153 8.47 -2.71 -10.55
N ASP A 154 7.22 -2.62 -10.17
CA ASP A 154 6.12 -3.25 -10.89
C ASP A 154 5.55 -2.27 -11.94
N THR A 155 4.99 -2.80 -13.02
CA THR A 155 4.44 -1.98 -14.11
C THR A 155 2.92 -1.94 -14.06
N SER A 156 2.33 -0.85 -14.55
CA SER A 156 0.87 -0.71 -14.63
C SER A 156 0.24 -1.86 -15.41
N GLU A 157 0.86 -2.30 -16.50
CA GLU A 157 0.33 -3.31 -17.40
C GLU A 157 0.21 -4.65 -16.68
N ARG A 158 1.27 -5.07 -15.99
CA ARG A 158 1.30 -6.31 -15.22
C ARG A 158 0.30 -6.28 -14.06
N ILE A 159 0.18 -5.15 -13.38
CA ILE A 159 -0.78 -4.99 -12.29
C ILE A 159 -2.21 -5.05 -12.81
N ILE A 160 -2.49 -4.36 -13.91
CA ILE A 160 -3.80 -4.36 -14.58
C ILE A 160 -4.15 -5.77 -15.07
N GLU A 161 -3.19 -6.52 -15.61
CA GLU A 161 -3.38 -7.92 -16.00
C GLU A 161 -3.79 -8.78 -14.80
N GLY A 162 -3.10 -8.66 -13.67
CA GLY A 162 -3.44 -9.38 -12.43
C GLY A 162 -4.78 -8.96 -11.84
N LEU A 163 -5.12 -7.66 -11.90
CA LEU A 163 -6.43 -7.17 -11.50
C LEU A 163 -7.54 -7.70 -12.41
N ASN A 164 -7.32 -7.78 -13.72
CA ASN A 164 -8.27 -8.40 -14.64
C ASN A 164 -8.49 -9.88 -14.34
N GLU A 165 -7.44 -10.65 -14.01
CA GLU A 165 -7.56 -12.04 -13.57
C GLU A 165 -8.46 -12.16 -12.33
N ILE A 166 -8.24 -11.31 -11.32
CA ILE A 166 -9.02 -11.27 -10.08
C ILE A 166 -10.47 -10.89 -10.37
N LEU A 167 -10.69 -9.79 -11.08
CA LEU A 167 -12.02 -9.23 -11.34
C LEU A 167 -12.85 -10.18 -12.20
N LYS A 168 -12.26 -10.81 -13.21
CA LYS A 168 -12.93 -11.83 -14.03
C LYS A 168 -13.44 -13.00 -13.19
N ARG A 169 -12.68 -13.43 -12.17
CA ARG A 169 -13.09 -14.52 -11.27
C ARG A 169 -14.17 -14.10 -10.28
N LEU A 170 -14.27 -12.81 -9.97
CA LEU A 170 -15.31 -12.27 -9.08
C LEU A 170 -16.66 -12.09 -9.80
N SER A 171 -16.64 -11.95 -11.13
CA SER A 171 -17.85 -11.84 -11.95
C SER A 171 -18.47 -13.19 -12.34
N LEU A 172 -17.83 -14.32 -11.97
CA LEU A 172 -18.31 -15.68 -12.17
C LEU A 172 -19.12 -16.15 -10.95
#